data_AF-A0A382V476-F1
#
_entry.id   AF-A0A382V476-F1
#
_cell.length_a   1.000
_cell.length_b   1.000
_cell.length_c   1.000
_cell.angle_alpha   90.00
_cell.angle_beta   90.00
_cell.angle_gamma   90.00
#
_symmetry.space_group_name_H-M   'P 1'
#
loop_
_entity.id
_entity.type
_entity.pdbx_description
1 polymer ?
#
loop_
_entity_poly.entity_id
_entity_poly.type
_entity_poly.pdbx_seq_one_letter_code
_entity_poly.pdbx_strand_id
1 'polypeptide(L)'
;MKIIQIIIYGLIFSLLNGGDETVEEILLKTFHRLDSINHQFTVHFEQTGKKKKNNNYRVFVNWPEDGEILRETRVEPIQHDKKKPSSFWEHRFRDGRKSKKWITLPVTGKLKDVSKKKSKKKFSLEDLEYSEEDIKNN
;
A
#
# COMPACT_ATOMS: atom_id res chain seq x y z
N MET A 1 30.20 -39.06 -14.29
CA MET A 1 31.12 -37.89 -14.23
C MET A 1 30.56 -36.65 -14.93
N LYS A 2 30.11 -36.74 -16.20
CA LYS A 2 29.59 -35.58 -16.96
C LYS A 2 28.39 -34.85 -16.32
N ILE A 3 27.43 -35.58 -15.76
CA ILE A 3 26.25 -34.99 -15.10
C ILE A 3 26.63 -34.25 -13.80
N ILE A 4 27.52 -34.82 -13.01
CA ILE A 4 28.02 -34.19 -11.77
C ILE A 4 28.78 -32.90 -12.11
N GLN A 5 29.59 -32.90 -13.17
CA GLN A 5 30.24 -31.68 -13.66
C GLN A 5 29.21 -30.61 -14.08
N ILE A 6 28.17 -30.97 -14.82
CA ILE A 6 27.12 -30.03 -15.23
C ILE A 6 26.42 -29.41 -14.01
N ILE A 7 26.12 -30.22 -12.98
CA ILE A 7 25.51 -29.72 -11.74
C ILE A 7 26.45 -28.78 -10.99
N ILE A 8 27.74 -29.12 -10.90
CA ILE A 8 28.77 -28.29 -10.27
C ILE A 8 28.94 -26.96 -11.03
N TYR A 9 28.99 -26.99 -12.36
CA TYR A 9 29.07 -25.78 -13.16
C TYR A 9 27.80 -24.93 -13.05
N GLY A 10 26.62 -25.54 -12.96
CA GLY A 10 25.37 -24.83 -12.70
C GLY A 10 25.34 -24.13 -11.33
N LEU A 11 25.83 -24.82 -10.29
CA LEU A 11 25.97 -24.25 -8.94
C LEU A 11 26.99 -23.12 -8.88
N ILE A 12 28.14 -23.29 -9.51
CA ILE A 12 29.17 -22.26 -9.60
C ILE A 12 28.66 -21.07 -10.43
N PHE A 13 27.91 -21.30 -11.51
CA PHE A 13 27.29 -20.25 -12.29
C PHE A 13 26.23 -19.48 -11.50
N SER A 14 25.44 -20.15 -10.65
CA SER A 14 24.50 -19.47 -9.73
C SER A 14 25.20 -18.69 -8.62
N LEU A 15 26.35 -19.17 -8.13
CA LEU A 15 27.16 -18.47 -7.12
C LEU A 15 27.92 -17.28 -7.73
N LEU A 16 28.30 -17.35 -9.00
CA LEU A 16 29.00 -16.27 -9.72
C LEU A 16 28.04 -15.20 -10.28
N ASN A 17 26.76 -15.54 -10.50
CA ASN A 17 25.72 -14.62 -11.01
C ASN A 17 24.67 -14.23 -9.96
N GLY A 18 24.82 -14.70 -8.71
CA GLY A 18 24.13 -14.09 -7.58
C GLY A 18 24.78 -12.73 -7.35
N GLY A 19 24.31 -11.71 -8.07
CA GLY A 19 24.75 -10.33 -7.84
C GLY A 19 24.57 -10.00 -6.37
N ASP A 20 25.53 -9.27 -5.80
CA ASP A 20 25.40 -8.69 -4.47
C ASP A 20 24.29 -7.63 -4.50
N GLU A 21 23.02 -8.08 -4.51
CA GLU A 21 21.88 -7.18 -4.45
C GLU A 21 22.01 -6.38 -3.16
N THR A 22 22.11 -5.07 -3.30
CA THR A 22 22.27 -4.19 -2.15
C THR A 22 20.99 -4.25 -1.30
N VAL A 23 21.10 -3.90 -0.02
CA VAL A 23 19.93 -3.80 0.87
C VAL A 23 18.90 -2.84 0.28
N GLU A 24 19.35 -1.73 -0.31
CA GLU A 24 18.50 -0.78 -1.02
C GLU A 24 17.73 -1.44 -2.16
N GLU A 25 18.40 -2.19 -3.03
CA GLU A 25 17.76 -2.89 -4.15
C GLU A 25 16.69 -3.90 -3.69
N ILE A 26 16.99 -4.66 -2.63
CA ILE A 26 16.05 -5.61 -2.05
C ILE A 26 14.82 -4.89 -1.49
N LEU A 27 15.03 -3.76 -0.79
CA LEU A 27 13.95 -2.96 -0.23
C LEU A 27 13.08 -2.32 -1.31
N LEU A 28 13.69 -1.74 -2.36
CA LEU A 28 12.96 -1.17 -3.49
C LEU A 28 12.16 -2.24 -4.24
N LYS A 29 12.76 -3.39 -4.56
CA LYS A 29 12.03 -4.52 -5.17
C LYS A 29 10.86 -4.98 -4.30
N THR A 30 11.06 -5.05 -2.98
CA THR A 30 10.00 -5.44 -2.03
C THR A 30 8.88 -4.40 -1.97
N PHE A 31 9.25 -3.12 -1.98
CA PHE A 31 8.32 -1.99 -1.94
C PHE A 31 7.43 -1.95 -3.19
N HIS A 32 8.02 -2.16 -4.36
CA HIS A 32 7.32 -2.18 -5.66
C HIS A 32 6.73 -3.53 -6.06
N ARG A 33 6.79 -4.56 -5.19
CA ARG A 33 6.43 -5.94 -5.56
C ARG A 33 4.98 -6.12 -6.02
N LEU A 34 4.08 -5.21 -5.62
CA LEU A 34 2.64 -5.24 -5.96
C LEU A 34 2.26 -4.14 -6.95
N ASP A 35 3.24 -3.41 -7.50
CA ASP A 35 2.97 -2.41 -8.51
C ASP A 35 2.42 -3.07 -9.77
N SER A 36 1.46 -2.41 -10.42
CA SER A 36 0.74 -2.95 -11.58
C SER A 36 -0.09 -4.20 -11.32
N ILE A 37 -0.25 -4.64 -10.06
CA ILE A 37 -1.05 -5.81 -9.69
C ILE A 37 -2.24 -5.35 -8.86
N ASN A 38 -3.44 -5.53 -9.41
CA ASN A 38 -4.68 -5.32 -8.68
C ASN A 38 -4.77 -6.29 -7.50
N HIS A 39 -5.02 -5.76 -6.31
CA HIS A 39 -5.06 -6.58 -5.11
C HIS A 39 -6.07 -6.06 -4.09
N GLN A 40 -6.47 -6.97 -3.20
CA GLN A 40 -7.41 -6.71 -2.14
C GLN A 40 -6.95 -7.41 -0.87
N PHE A 41 -7.13 -6.75 0.27
CA PHE A 41 -6.84 -7.32 1.58
C PHE A 41 -7.79 -6.78 2.63
N THR A 42 -7.79 -7.43 3.80
CA THR A 42 -8.57 -7.01 4.96
C THR A 42 -7.62 -6.56 6.06
N VAL A 43 -7.92 -5.42 6.67
CA VAL A 43 -7.20 -4.90 7.83
C VAL A 43 -8.10 -4.98 9.04
N HIS A 44 -7.61 -5.66 10.07
CA HIS A 44 -8.23 -5.74 11.38
C HIS A 44 -7.39 -4.93 12.36
N PHE A 45 -7.99 -3.94 13.02
CA PHE A 45 -7.30 -3.20 14.07
C PHE A 45 -8.14 -3.10 15.34
N GLU A 46 -7.48 -3.46 16.44
CA GLU A 46 -7.99 -3.28 17.79
C GLU A 46 -7.33 -2.04 18.40
N GLN A 47 -8.14 -1.05 18.77
CA GLN A 47 -7.66 0.10 19.53
C GLN A 47 -7.95 -0.12 21.01
N THR A 48 -6.88 -0.25 21.80
CA THR A 48 -6.94 -0.31 23.27
C THR A 48 -6.82 1.10 23.85
N GLY A 49 -7.69 1.44 24.79
CA GLY A 49 -7.83 2.77 25.37
C GLY A 49 -9.06 2.82 26.28
N LYS A 50 -9.64 4.01 26.52
CA LYS A 50 -10.83 4.16 27.39
C LYS A 50 -12.03 3.28 26.98
N LYS A 51 -12.13 2.91 25.70
CA LYS A 51 -13.09 1.92 25.18
C LYS A 51 -12.40 1.06 24.13
N LYS A 52 -12.52 -0.26 24.25
CA LYS A 52 -12.09 -1.21 23.22
C LYS A 52 -12.89 -0.96 21.94
N LYS A 53 -12.20 -0.76 20.83
CA LYS A 53 -12.81 -0.62 19.50
C LYS A 53 -12.15 -1.59 18.54
N ASN A 54 -12.94 -2.47 17.98
CA ASN A 54 -12.53 -3.35 16.90
C ASN A 54 -13.04 -2.74 15.61
N ASN A 55 -12.14 -2.51 14.65
CA ASN A 55 -12.56 -2.04 13.35
C ASN A 55 -11.96 -2.92 12.26
N ASN A 56 -12.81 -3.28 11.31
CA ASN A 56 -12.49 -4.16 10.20
C ASN A 56 -12.72 -3.39 8.92
N TYR A 57 -11.71 -3.35 8.05
CA TYR A 57 -11.81 -2.69 6.75
C TYR A 57 -11.34 -3.61 5.66
N ARG A 58 -12.00 -3.52 4.52
CA ARG A 58 -11.53 -4.08 3.26
C ARG A 58 -10.85 -2.97 2.47
N VAL A 59 -9.68 -3.27 1.95
CA VAL A 59 -8.89 -2.37 1.11
C VAL A 59 -8.82 -2.97 -0.29
N PHE A 60 -9.12 -2.16 -1.29
CA PHE A 60 -8.95 -2.47 -2.70
C PHE A 60 -7.90 -1.53 -3.26
N VAL A 61 -6.98 -2.07 -4.05
CA VAL A 61 -5.98 -1.31 -4.79
C VAL A 61 -6.10 -1.69 -6.26
N ASN A 62 -6.39 -0.70 -7.08
CA ASN A 62 -6.46 -0.81 -8.53
C ASN A 62 -5.30 -0.03 -9.15
N TRP A 63 -4.66 -0.65 -10.14
CA TRP A 63 -3.60 -0.08 -10.97
C TRP A 63 -4.13 -0.01 -12.40
N PRO A 64 -4.72 1.13 -12.82
CA PRO A 64 -5.14 1.31 -14.19
C PRO A 64 -3.96 1.10 -15.17
N GLU A 65 -4.23 0.55 -16.34
CA GLU A 65 -3.19 0.39 -17.39
C GLU A 65 -2.87 1.74 -18.04
N ASP A 66 -3.90 2.54 -18.33
CA ASP A 66 -3.81 3.81 -19.04
C ASP A 66 -4.36 5.00 -18.25
N GLY A 67 -4.10 6.21 -18.78
CA GLY A 67 -4.66 7.46 -18.27
C GLY A 67 -3.83 8.15 -17.19
N GLU A 68 -4.38 9.23 -16.63
CA GLU A 68 -3.67 10.10 -15.67
C GLU A 68 -3.48 9.47 -14.28
N ILE A 69 -4.27 8.44 -13.96
CA ILE A 69 -4.28 7.80 -12.65
C ILE A 69 -3.23 6.68 -12.63
N LEU A 70 -2.36 6.74 -11.63
CA LEU A 70 -1.38 5.69 -11.33
C LEU A 70 -2.02 4.57 -10.51
N ARG A 71 -2.74 4.94 -9.44
CA ARG A 71 -3.28 4.01 -8.46
C ARG A 71 -4.56 4.55 -7.85
N GLU A 72 -5.55 3.69 -7.68
CA GLU A 72 -6.78 3.96 -6.95
C GLU A 72 -6.84 3.06 -5.73
N THR A 73 -7.02 3.67 -4.55
CA THR A 73 -7.21 2.93 -3.30
C THR A 73 -8.59 3.20 -2.77
N ARG A 74 -9.34 2.15 -2.45
CA ARG A 74 -10.63 2.23 -1.76
C ARG A 74 -10.56 1.47 -0.45
N VAL A 75 -10.93 2.13 0.64
CA VAL A 75 -11.05 1.53 1.96
C VAL A 75 -12.52 1.58 2.35
N GLU A 76 -13.11 0.43 2.63
CA GLU A 76 -14.50 0.34 3.07
C GLU A 76 -14.62 -0.47 4.35
N PRO A 77 -15.52 -0.09 5.26
CA PRO A 77 -15.73 -0.84 6.48
C PRO A 77 -16.43 -2.16 6.18
N ILE A 78 -15.99 -3.23 6.84
CA ILE A 78 -16.71 -4.50 6.84
C ILE A 78 -17.83 -4.35 7.89
N GLN A 79 -19.07 -4.22 7.42
CA GLN A 79 -20.22 -3.89 8.27
C GLN A 79 -20.46 -4.97 9.33
N HIS A 80 -20.46 -4.56 10.60
CA HIS A 80 -20.95 -5.37 11.72
C HIS A 80 -22.03 -4.67 12.57
N ASP A 81 -22.37 -3.41 12.31
CA ASP A 81 -23.28 -2.61 13.16
C ASP A 81 -24.08 -1.55 12.39
N LYS A 82 -25.24 -1.11 12.95
CA LYS A 82 -26.20 -0.15 12.34
C LYS A 82 -25.65 1.26 12.04
N LYS A 83 -24.42 1.59 12.44
CA LYS A 83 -23.78 2.87 12.11
C LYS A 83 -23.10 2.77 10.76
N LYS A 84 -23.51 3.59 9.78
CA LYS A 84 -22.85 3.73 8.47
C LYS A 84 -21.42 4.24 8.68
N PRO A 85 -20.39 3.38 8.63
CA PRO A 85 -19.02 3.80 8.87
C PRO A 85 -18.51 4.49 7.60
N SER A 86 -17.50 5.35 7.76
CA SER A 86 -16.92 6.06 6.62
C SER A 86 -16.08 5.14 5.75
N SER A 87 -16.27 5.25 4.44
CA SER A 87 -15.38 4.74 3.40
C SER A 87 -14.44 5.86 2.95
N PHE A 88 -13.28 5.48 2.43
CA PHE A 88 -12.25 6.38 1.95
C PHE A 88 -11.81 5.99 0.54
N TRP A 89 -11.47 6.99 -0.26
CA TRP A 89 -10.94 6.84 -1.61
C TRP A 89 -9.70 7.71 -1.77
N GLU A 90 -8.68 7.19 -2.42
CA GLU A 90 -7.52 7.93 -2.88
C GLU A 90 -7.26 7.64 -4.36
N HIS A 91 -7.03 8.70 -5.13
CA HIS A 91 -6.49 8.61 -6.49
C HIS A 91 -5.10 9.25 -6.49
N ARG A 92 -4.08 8.48 -6.83
CA ARG A 92 -2.70 8.94 -7.05
C ARG A 92 -2.46 9.10 -8.55
N PHE A 93 -1.85 10.21 -8.96
CA PHE A 93 -1.62 10.52 -10.37
C PHE A 93 -0.21 10.13 -10.82
N ARG A 94 -0.05 9.76 -12.10
CA ARG A 94 1.24 9.36 -12.69
C ARG A 94 2.23 10.51 -12.78
N ASP A 95 1.73 11.72 -12.98
CA ASP A 95 2.52 12.95 -13.14
C ASP A 95 2.99 13.58 -11.82
N GLY A 96 2.82 12.88 -10.70
CA GLY A 96 3.23 13.35 -9.39
C GLY A 96 2.36 14.48 -8.82
N ARG A 97 1.25 14.85 -9.46
CA ARG A 97 0.29 15.80 -8.86
C ARG A 97 -0.25 15.23 -7.54
N LYS A 98 -0.62 16.14 -6.63
CA LYS A 98 -1.18 15.78 -5.32
C LYS A 98 -2.37 14.83 -5.47
N SER A 99 -2.38 13.77 -4.66
CA SER A 99 -3.47 12.81 -4.67
C SER A 99 -4.80 13.47 -4.31
N LYS A 100 -5.87 13.00 -4.95
CA LYS A 100 -7.23 13.37 -4.56
C LYS A 100 -7.76 12.35 -3.57
N LYS A 101 -8.34 12.83 -2.48
CA LYS A 101 -8.82 12.02 -1.37
C LYS A 101 -10.27 12.36 -1.07
N TRP A 102 -11.11 11.35 -0.88
CA TRP A 102 -12.51 11.52 -0.50
C TRP A 102 -12.90 10.62 0.67
N ILE A 103 -13.90 11.06 1.43
CA ILE A 103 -14.48 10.28 2.53
C ILE A 103 -16.00 10.37 2.48
N THR A 104 -16.72 9.28 2.81
CA THR A 104 -18.15 9.37 3.07
C THR A 104 -18.42 9.89 4.48
N LEU A 105 -19.35 10.83 4.59
CA LEU A 105 -19.78 11.34 5.89
C LEU A 105 -20.62 10.28 6.63
N PRO A 106 -20.33 10.02 7.92
CA PRO A 106 -21.19 9.18 8.73
C PRO A 106 -22.63 9.73 8.72
N VAL A 107 -23.62 8.84 8.73
CA VAL A 107 -25.06 9.16 8.66
C VAL A 107 -25.57 9.54 7.27
N THR A 108 -25.04 10.61 6.66
CA THR A 108 -25.57 11.11 5.38
C THR A 108 -25.10 10.32 4.16
N GLY A 109 -23.95 9.66 4.25
CA GLY A 109 -23.34 8.96 3.11
C GLY A 109 -22.81 9.88 2.00
N LYS A 110 -22.91 11.21 2.16
CA LYS A 110 -22.40 12.17 1.17
C LYS A 110 -20.88 12.05 1.06
N LEU A 111 -20.39 12.11 -0.16
CA LEU A 111 -18.96 12.13 -0.46
C LEU A 111 -18.41 13.53 -0.20
N LYS A 112 -17.29 13.61 0.53
CA LYS A 112 -16.60 14.86 0.84
C LYS A 112 -15.15 14.78 0.36
N ASP A 113 -14.74 15.78 -0.42
CA ASP A 113 -13.34 15.99 -0.79
C ASP A 113 -12.53 16.41 0.45
N VAL A 114 -11.44 15.69 0.71
CA VAL A 114 -10.50 15.92 1.82
C VAL A 114 -9.06 16.07 1.34
N SER A 115 -8.83 16.27 0.03
CA SER A 115 -7.50 16.37 -0.59
C SER A 115 -6.64 17.51 -0.03
N LYS A 116 -7.27 18.61 0.41
CA LYS A 116 -6.59 19.78 0.99
C LYS A 116 -6.56 19.78 2.53
N LYS A 117 -7.16 18.78 3.17
CA LYS A 117 -7.35 18.78 4.62
C LYS A 117 -6.08 18.27 5.30
N LYS A 118 -5.33 19.16 5.95
CA LYS A 118 -4.21 18.76 6.82
C LYS A 118 -4.72 17.88 7.96
N SER A 119 -4.00 16.80 8.27
CA SER A 119 -4.28 16.00 9.47
C SER A 119 -4.24 16.90 10.70
N LYS A 120 -5.33 16.90 11.48
CA LYS A 120 -5.40 17.64 12.76
C LYS A 120 -4.89 16.79 13.94
N LYS A 121 -4.49 15.55 13.70
CA LYS A 121 -4.04 14.63 14.75
C LYS A 121 -2.53 14.72 14.89
N LYS A 122 -2.04 14.47 16.12
CA LYS A 122 -0.61 14.31 16.44
C LYS A 122 0.06 13.14 15.68
N PHE A 123 -0.76 12.25 15.11
CA PHE A 123 -0.36 11.11 14.29
C PHE A 123 -1.36 10.97 13.13
N SER A 124 -0.86 10.95 11.89
CA SER A 124 -1.58 10.70 10.64
C SER A 124 -1.19 9.32 10.08
N LEU A 125 -2.07 8.68 9.32
CA LEU A 125 -1.68 7.48 8.53
C LEU A 125 -0.68 7.84 7.44
N GLU A 126 -0.67 9.10 7.00
CA GLU A 126 0.33 9.66 6.10
C GLU A 126 1.75 9.59 6.71
N ASP A 127 1.87 9.57 8.04
CA ASP A 127 3.15 9.44 8.74
C ASP A 127 3.69 7.99 8.73
N LEU A 128 2.87 7.03 8.30
CA LEU A 128 3.26 5.63 8.10
C LEU A 128 3.58 5.31 6.63
N GLU A 129 3.36 6.26 5.71
CA GLU A 129 3.71 6.06 4.31
C GLU A 129 5.24 6.13 4.17
N TYR A 130 5.86 5.00 3.84
CA TYR A 130 7.26 4.95 3.42
C TYR A 130 7.35 5.42 1.96
N SER A 131 8.34 6.26 1.65
CA SER A 131 8.69 6.66 0.29
C SER A 131 9.96 5.96 -0.20
N GLU A 132 10.19 5.96 -1.51
CA GLU A 132 11.49 5.54 -2.05
C GLU A 132 12.64 6.40 -1.52
N GLU A 133 12.40 7.68 -1.24
CA GLU A 133 13.40 8.57 -0.65
C GLU A 133 13.77 8.13 0.77
N ASP A 134 12.80 7.64 1.56
CA ASP A 134 13.07 7.09 2.89
C ASP A 134 13.91 5.80 2.81
N ILE A 135 13.76 5.01 1.74
CA ILE A 135 14.57 3.80 1.50
C ILE A 135 15.99 4.17 1.07
N LYS A 136 16.14 5.17 0.19
CA LYS A 136 17.44 5.61 -0.36
C LYS A 136 18.31 6.38 0.64
N ASN A 137 17.68 6.99 1.65
CA ASN A 137 18.37 7.82 2.66
C ASN A 137 18.65 7.08 3.99
N ASN A 138 18.39 5.77 4.05
CA ASN A 138 18.76 4.88 5.17
C ASN A 138 19.96 4.01 4.79
#